data_AF-Q14PQ2-F1
#
_entry.id   AF-Q14PQ2-F1
#
_cell.length_a   1.000
_cell.length_b   1.000
_cell.length_c   1.000
_cell.angle_alpha   90.00
_cell.angle_beta   90.00
_cell.angle_gamma   90.00
#
_symmetry.space_group_name_H-M   'P 1'
#
loop_
_entity.id
_entity.type
_entity.pdbx_description
1 polymer ?
#
loop_
_entity_poly.entity_id
_entity_poly.type
_entity_poly.pdbx_seq_one_letter_code
_entity_poly.pdbx_strand_id
1 'polypeptide(L)'
;MGQVKPLISLNVDKNEFKNIINKIINLNLNARQVEELVKEYNPKITKPLIEHSEKDSSKRAVNEFLENKIMRRLGTKVVIDTDKILIKYTGIKDLNRILELLGLIDD
;
A
#
# COMPACT_ATOMS: atom_id res chain seq x y z
N MET A 1 26.93 0.27 13.25
CA MET A 1 26.88 -0.96 12.42
C MET A 1 25.62 -1.12 11.56
N GLY A 2 24.49 -0.44 11.82
CA GLY A 2 23.25 -0.57 11.01
C GLY A 2 23.22 0.18 9.67
N GLN A 3 24.07 1.21 9.49
CA GLN A 3 24.11 2.06 8.29
C GLN A 3 24.74 1.39 7.06
N VAL A 4 25.42 0.24 7.23
CA VAL A 4 26.19 -0.40 6.15
C VAL A 4 25.31 -1.28 5.26
N LYS A 5 24.28 -1.91 5.83
CA LYS A 5 23.37 -2.83 5.12
C LYS A 5 22.59 -2.16 3.96
N PRO A 6 22.07 -0.92 4.12
CA PRO A 6 21.41 -0.20 3.02
C PRO A 6 22.39 0.18 1.91
N LEU A 7 23.60 0.59 2.29
CA LEU A 7 24.65 1.01 1.34
C LEU A 7 25.16 -0.15 0.47
N ILE A 8 25.15 -1.39 0.97
CA ILE A 8 25.50 -2.58 0.17
C ILE A 8 24.42 -2.88 -0.90
N SER A 9 23.17 -2.48 -0.66
CA SER A 9 22.08 -2.68 -1.64
C SER A 9 22.13 -1.68 -2.80
N LEU A 10 22.95 -0.64 -2.71
CA LEU A 10 23.25 0.27 -3.81
C LEU A 10 24.29 -0.35 -4.74
N ASN A 11 23.84 -0.94 -5.85
CA ASN A 11 24.72 -1.28 -6.98
C ASN A 11 25.00 -0.01 -7.80
N VAL A 12 25.84 0.89 -7.28
CA VAL A 12 26.17 2.17 -7.92
C VAL A 12 27.69 2.31 -8.10
N ASP A 13 28.11 3.04 -9.13
CA ASP A 13 29.50 3.39 -9.42
C ASP A 13 30.24 3.99 -8.20
N LYS A 14 31.53 3.66 -8.07
CA LYS A 14 32.40 4.02 -6.93
C LYS A 14 32.42 5.52 -6.60
N ASN A 15 32.16 6.38 -7.60
CA ASN A 15 32.16 7.83 -7.44
C ASN A 15 30.90 8.35 -6.75
N GLU A 16 29.72 7.82 -7.09
CA GLU A 16 28.47 8.22 -6.45
C GLU A 16 28.37 7.67 -5.03
N PHE A 17 28.92 6.47 -4.78
CA PHE A 17 29.03 5.90 -3.45
C PHE A 17 29.78 6.81 -2.47
N LYS A 18 30.90 7.40 -2.90
CA LYS A 18 31.67 8.36 -2.09
C LYS A 18 30.89 9.63 -1.81
N ASN A 19 30.13 10.14 -2.77
CA ASN A 19 29.29 11.32 -2.58
C ASN A 19 28.16 11.06 -1.58
N ILE A 20 27.52 9.89 -1.66
CA ILE A 20 26.47 9.48 -0.73
C ILE A 20 27.03 9.34 0.69
N ILE A 21 28.19 8.69 0.85
CA ILE A 21 28.86 8.59 2.16
C ILE A 21 29.20 9.96 2.74
N ASN A 22 29.79 10.85 1.94
CA ASN A 22 30.11 12.21 2.40
C ASN A 22 28.86 12.97 2.83
N LYS A 23 27.73 12.81 2.12
CA LYS A 23 26.44 13.40 2.55
C LYS A 23 25.93 12.80 3.85
N ILE A 24 26.02 11.48 4.03
CA ILE A 24 25.57 10.78 5.25
C ILE A 24 26.37 11.23 6.47
N ILE A 25 27.69 11.38 6.32
CA ILE A 25 28.58 11.83 7.39
C ILE A 25 28.28 13.30 7.73
N ASN A 26 28.15 14.17 6.72
CA ASN A 26 27.86 15.59 6.95
C ASN A 26 26.49 15.84 7.59
N LEU A 27 25.48 15.03 7.24
CA LEU A 27 24.11 15.18 7.72
C LEU A 27 23.79 14.31 8.95
N ASN A 28 24.78 13.59 9.49
CA ASN A 28 24.67 12.70 10.65
C ASN A 28 23.41 11.81 10.62
N LEU A 29 23.15 11.20 9.45
CA LEU A 29 21.87 10.54 9.20
C LEU A 29 21.74 9.22 9.95
N ASN A 30 20.55 8.98 10.49
CA ASN A 30 20.22 7.72 11.12
C ASN A 30 20.03 6.61 10.07
N ALA A 31 20.21 5.34 10.45
CA ALA A 31 20.15 4.19 9.53
C ALA A 31 18.85 4.14 8.69
N ARG A 32 17.71 4.59 9.25
CA ARG A 32 16.44 4.71 8.50
C ARG A 32 16.47 5.78 7.41
N GLN A 33 17.06 6.93 7.70
CA GLN A 33 17.19 8.03 6.73
C GLN A 33 18.18 7.65 5.61
N VAL A 34 19.20 6.86 5.93
CA VAL A 34 20.10 6.28 4.93
C VAL A 34 19.36 5.28 4.04
N GLU A 35 18.46 4.45 4.59
CA GLU A 35 17.61 3.55 3.78
C GLU A 35 16.68 4.31 2.83
N GLU A 36 16.11 5.44 3.27
CA GLU A 36 15.25 6.28 2.43
C GLU A 36 16.03 6.93 1.30
N LEU A 37 17.19 7.54 1.59
CA LEU A 37 18.07 8.10 0.55
C LEU A 37 18.52 7.03 -0.45
N VAL A 38 18.88 5.83 0.03
CA VAL A 38 19.26 4.71 -0.85
C VAL A 38 18.11 4.30 -1.78
N LYS A 39 16.87 4.27 -1.28
CA LYS A 39 15.67 3.96 -2.10
C LYS A 39 15.37 5.04 -3.13
N GLU A 40 15.59 6.30 -2.78
CA GLU A 40 15.35 7.44 -3.67
C GLU A 40 16.36 7.47 -4.84
N TYR A 41 17.63 7.13 -4.58
CA TYR A 41 18.67 7.07 -5.62
C TYR A 41 18.57 5.85 -6.54
N ASN A 42 17.85 4.79 -6.16
CA ASN A 42 17.70 3.59 -6.98
C ASN A 42 16.22 3.32 -7.32
N PRO A 43 15.65 4.01 -8.34
CA PRO A 43 14.26 3.84 -8.73
C PRO A 43 13.95 2.44 -9.32
N LYS A 44 14.92 1.54 -9.45
CA LYS A 44 14.71 0.17 -9.97
C LYS A 44 14.09 -0.81 -8.96
N ILE A 45 13.82 -0.38 -7.72
CA ILE A 45 12.98 -1.13 -6.77
C ILE A 45 11.63 -0.41 -6.63
N THR A 46 10.98 -0.11 -7.76
CA THR A 46 9.54 0.14 -7.77
C THR A 46 8.81 -1.15 -7.42
N LYS A 47 8.63 -1.41 -6.12
CA LYS A 47 7.30 -1.88 -5.71
C LYS A 47 6.40 -0.65 -5.90
N PRO A 48 5.26 -0.75 -6.61
CA PRO A 48 4.39 0.39 -6.80
C PRO A 48 3.99 0.89 -5.40
N LEU A 49 4.56 2.03 -5.03
CA LEU A 49 4.02 2.87 -3.99
C LEU A 49 2.63 3.19 -4.48
N ILE A 50 1.64 2.54 -3.85
CA ILE A 50 0.25 2.88 -3.99
C ILE A 50 0.19 4.35 -3.60
N GLU A 51 0.17 5.21 -4.63
CA GLU A 51 -0.12 6.62 -4.52
C GLU A 51 -1.37 6.72 -3.68
N HIS A 52 -1.20 7.07 -2.40
CA HIS A 52 -2.31 7.48 -1.58
C HIS A 52 -2.73 8.82 -2.15
N SER A 53 -3.60 8.77 -3.15
CA SER A 53 -4.27 9.96 -3.64
C SER A 53 -4.98 10.59 -2.44
N GLU A 54 -4.48 11.75 -2.00
CA GLU A 54 -5.09 12.65 -1.03
C GLU A 54 -6.38 13.30 -1.58
N LYS A 55 -7.10 12.60 -2.44
CA LYS A 55 -8.41 13.01 -2.93
C LYS A 55 -9.45 12.26 -2.10
N ASP A 56 -10.34 13.03 -1.48
CA ASP A 56 -11.59 12.59 -0.85
C ASP A 56 -11.56 12.13 0.62
N SER A 57 -11.00 12.93 1.54
CA SER A 57 -11.30 12.77 2.98
C SER A 57 -12.81 12.89 3.29
N SER A 58 -13.56 13.68 2.53
CA SER A 58 -15.01 13.84 2.72
C SER A 58 -15.85 12.68 2.14
N LYS A 59 -15.46 12.07 1.00
CA LYS A 59 -16.21 10.89 0.48
C LYS A 59 -15.95 9.64 1.30
N ARG A 60 -14.76 9.53 1.92
CA ARG A 60 -14.43 8.39 2.79
C ARG A 60 -15.43 8.21 3.94
N ALA A 61 -15.90 9.28 4.58
CA ALA A 61 -16.85 9.16 5.69
C ALA A 61 -18.23 8.60 5.23
N VAL A 62 -18.72 9.04 4.06
CA VAL A 62 -19.97 8.53 3.47
C VAL A 62 -19.79 7.07 3.03
N ASN A 63 -18.64 6.76 2.43
CA ASN A 63 -18.31 5.40 2.00
C ASN A 63 -18.19 4.46 3.21
N GLU A 64 -17.58 4.87 4.33
CA GLU A 64 -17.41 4.04 5.52
C GLU A 64 -18.74 3.63 6.16
N PHE A 65 -19.72 4.54 6.23
CA PHE A 65 -21.06 4.19 6.72
C PHE A 65 -21.72 3.14 5.82
N LEU A 66 -21.61 3.31 4.51
CA LEU A 66 -22.19 2.40 3.52
C LEU A 66 -21.45 1.04 3.51
N GLU A 67 -20.12 1.05 3.59
CA GLU A 67 -19.27 -0.13 3.76
C GLU A 67 -19.69 -0.92 4.98
N ASN A 68 -19.81 -0.27 6.14
CA ASN A 68 -20.22 -0.93 7.38
C ASN A 68 -21.63 -1.50 7.28
N LYS A 69 -22.56 -0.81 6.63
CA LYS A 69 -23.92 -1.30 6.41
C LYS A 69 -23.94 -2.54 5.52
N ILE A 70 -23.18 -2.52 4.44
CA ILE A 70 -23.09 -3.62 3.47
C ILE A 70 -22.33 -4.81 4.09
N MET A 71 -21.23 -4.56 4.81
CA MET A 71 -20.45 -5.54 5.55
C MET A 71 -21.31 -6.27 6.60
N ARG A 72 -22.18 -5.56 7.33
CA ARG A 72 -23.13 -6.18 8.27
C ARG A 72 -24.17 -7.06 7.59
N ARG A 73 -24.64 -6.69 6.39
CA ARG A 73 -25.62 -7.50 5.64
C ARG A 73 -25.00 -8.75 5.03
N LEU A 74 -23.83 -8.61 4.41
CA LEU A 74 -23.17 -9.71 3.71
C LEU A 74 -22.30 -10.57 4.64
N GLY A 75 -21.90 -10.05 5.80
CA GLY A 75 -21.00 -10.75 6.73
C GLY A 75 -19.58 -10.92 6.17
N THR A 76 -19.18 -10.09 5.21
CA THR A 76 -17.86 -10.14 4.59
C THR A 76 -17.26 -8.76 4.42
N LYS A 77 -15.94 -8.68 4.24
CA LYS A 77 -15.23 -7.43 4.04
C LYS A 77 -15.61 -6.82 2.69
N VAL A 78 -16.20 -5.64 2.74
CA VAL A 78 -16.52 -4.81 1.58
C VAL A 78 -15.70 -3.53 1.62
N VAL A 79 -15.19 -3.12 0.46
CA VAL A 79 -14.45 -1.88 0.23
C VAL A 79 -15.17 -1.11 -0.88
N ILE A 80 -15.49 0.16 -0.64
CA ILE A 80 -16.16 1.05 -1.59
C ILE A 80 -15.15 2.10 -2.04
N ASP A 81 -14.64 1.92 -3.25
CA ASP A 81 -13.89 2.94 -3.97
C ASP A 81 -14.87 3.90 -4.67
N THR A 82 -14.35 4.96 -5.28
CA THR A 82 -15.16 5.99 -5.96
C THR A 82 -16.04 5.41 -7.07
N ASP A 83 -15.55 4.40 -7.80
CA ASP A 83 -16.22 3.86 -9.00
C ASP A 83 -16.54 2.36 -8.91
N LYS A 84 -16.20 1.69 -7.82
CA LYS A 84 -16.35 0.22 -7.70
C LYS A 84 -16.56 -0.23 -6.26
N ILE A 85 -17.27 -1.35 -6.12
CA ILE A 85 -17.49 -2.04 -4.84
C ILE A 85 -16.74 -3.38 -4.89
N LEU A 86 -15.81 -3.58 -3.96
CA LEU A 86 -15.01 -4.78 -3.81
C LEU A 86 -15.54 -5.61 -2.65
N ILE A 87 -16.16 -6.74 -2.95
CA ILE A 87 -16.65 -7.71 -1.96
C ILE A 87 -15.66 -8.87 -1.91
N LYS A 88 -14.98 -9.07 -0.78
CA LYS A 88 -14.14 -10.26 -0.57
C LYS A 88 -15.03 -11.45 -0.23
N TYR A 89 -14.66 -12.64 -0.66
CA TYR A 89 -15.33 -13.87 -0.26
C TYR A 89 -14.27 -14.96 -0.05
N THR A 90 -14.58 -15.93 0.81
CA THR A 90 -13.68 -17.06 1.07
C THR A 90 -14.30 -18.36 0.61
N GLY A 91 -14.02 -18.71 -0.66
CA GLY A 91 -14.50 -19.94 -1.29
C GLY A 91 -15.89 -19.85 -1.91
N ILE A 92 -16.30 -20.92 -2.56
CA ILE A 92 -17.50 -20.96 -3.42
C ILE A 92 -18.79 -20.89 -2.58
N LYS A 93 -18.82 -21.50 -1.39
CA LYS A 93 -19.99 -21.46 -0.50
C LYS A 93 -20.32 -20.03 -0.04
N ASP A 94 -19.30 -19.26 0.28
CA ASP A 94 -19.46 -17.87 0.73
C ASP A 94 -19.89 -16.96 -0.43
N LEU A 95 -19.34 -17.20 -1.63
CA LEU A 95 -19.79 -16.53 -2.85
C LEU A 95 -21.27 -16.80 -3.13
N ASN A 96 -21.72 -18.05 -3.10
CA ASN A 96 -23.12 -18.39 -3.34
C ASN A 96 -24.04 -17.73 -2.31
N ARG A 97 -23.70 -17.79 -1.02
CA ARG A 97 -24.44 -17.10 0.05
C ARG A 97 -24.55 -15.58 -0.21
N ILE A 98 -23.45 -14.96 -0.66
CA ILE A 98 -23.44 -13.52 -0.99
C ILE A 98 -24.36 -13.23 -2.17
N LEU A 99 -24.31 -14.06 -3.22
CA LEU A 99 -25.16 -13.91 -4.40
C LEU A 99 -26.65 -14.15 -4.08
N GLU A 100 -26.96 -15.10 -3.19
CA GLU A 100 -28.32 -15.35 -2.67
C GLU A 100 -28.83 -14.11 -1.91
N LEU A 101 -28.01 -13.54 -1.02
CA LEU A 101 -28.36 -12.32 -0.28
C LEU A 101 -28.54 -11.09 -1.18
N LEU A 102 -27.89 -11.07 -2.35
CA LEU A 102 -28.06 -10.05 -3.38
C LEU A 102 -29.26 -10.32 -4.29
N GLY A 103 -29.91 -11.48 -4.18
CA GLY A 103 -31.03 -11.88 -5.04
C GLY A 103 -30.61 -12.13 -6.49
N LEU A 104 -29.36 -12.53 -6.72
CA LEU A 104 -28.79 -12.78 -8.05
C LEU A 104 -28.83 -14.26 -8.46
N ILE A 105 -29.47 -15.10 -7.64
CA ILE A 105 -29.76 -16.50 -7.94
C ILE A 105 -31.28 -16.58 -8.04
N ASP A 106 -31.75 -16.80 -9.26
CA ASP A 106 -33.12 -17.28 -9.50
C ASP A 106 -33.14 -18.79 -9.22
N ASP A 107 -34.18 -19.27 -8.54
CA ASP A 107 -34.43 -20.71 -8.26
C ASP A 107 -34.40 -21.58 -9.53
#